data_AF-A0A6H5L2Y4-F1
#
_entry.id   AF-A0A6H5L2Y4-F1
#
_cell.length_a   1.000
_cell.length_b   1.000
_cell.length_c   1.000
_cell.angle_alpha   90.00
_cell.angle_beta   90.00
_cell.angle_gamma   90.00
#
_symmetry.space_group_name_H-M   'P 1'
#
loop_
_entity.id
_entity.type
_entity.pdbx_description
1 polymer ?
#
loop_
_entity_poly.entity_id
_entity_poly.type
_entity_poly.pdbx_seq_one_letter_code
_entity_poly.pdbx_strand_id
1 'polypeptide(L)'
;MTDMGEVKRVIGIEVQRDYEHGTLAISQGPYARDILQRYGMEQANPVSTPGYGAELSTEQPQDQLLGPEDKQRFQAITGILLYLAQCTRGGGGF
;
A
#
# COMPACT_ATOMS: atom_id res chain seq x y z
N MET A 1 -10.30 1.00 32.42
CA MET A 1 -10.12 0.61 31.00
C MET A 1 -11.33 1.16 30.27
N THR A 2 -11.15 2.24 29.53
CA THR A 2 -12.26 2.94 28.87
C THR A 2 -12.47 2.28 27.51
N ASP A 3 -13.67 1.77 27.26
CA ASP A 3 -14.09 1.29 25.95
C ASP A 3 -14.09 2.48 24.97
N MET A 4 -13.28 2.40 23.91
CA MET A 4 -13.16 3.47 22.90
C MET A 4 -14.26 3.39 21.84
N GLY A 5 -15.28 2.55 22.06
CA GLY A 5 -16.32 2.29 21.08
C GLY A 5 -15.80 1.42 19.93
N GLU A 6 -16.62 1.27 18.90
CA GLU A 6 -16.29 0.41 17.77
C GLU A 6 -15.08 0.94 16.97
N VAL A 7 -14.09 0.07 16.78
CA VAL A 7 -12.87 0.40 16.04
C VAL A 7 -13.21 0.50 14.55
N LYS A 8 -13.13 1.72 14.00
CA LYS A 8 -13.43 1.98 12.58
C LYS A 8 -12.19 2.06 11.69
N ARG A 9 -11.04 2.48 12.23
CA ARG A 9 -9.77 2.57 11.48
C ARG A 9 -8.56 2.29 12.37
N VAL A 10 -7.64 1.45 11.89
CA VAL A 10 -6.36 1.15 12.56
C VAL A 10 -5.25 1.16 11.51
N ILE A 11 -4.30 2.11 11.63
CA ILE A 11 -3.10 2.19 10.76
C ILE A 11 -3.47 2.15 9.26
N GLY A 12 -4.55 2.83 8.85
CA GLY A 12 -4.98 2.84 7.46
C GLY A 12 -5.84 1.65 7.01
N ILE A 13 -6.08 0.67 7.88
CA ILE A 13 -7.10 -0.37 7.68
C ILE A 13 -8.43 0.17 8.18
N GLU A 14 -9.42 0.19 7.32
CA GLU A 14 -10.82 0.42 7.65
C GLU A 14 -11.45 -0.91 8.04
N VAL A 15 -12.19 -0.91 9.15
CA VAL A 15 -12.91 -2.09 9.66
C VAL A 15 -14.40 -1.79 9.60
N GLN A 16 -15.14 -2.65 8.91
CA GLN A 16 -16.59 -2.59 8.81
C GLN A 16 -17.17 -3.88 9.37
N ARG A 17 -18.00 -3.76 10.41
CA ARG A 17 -18.64 -4.89 11.05
C ARG A 17 -20.14 -4.82 10.83
N ASP A 18 -20.70 -5.90 10.32
CA ASP A 18 -22.14 -6.07 10.20
C ASP A 18 -22.58 -7.04 11.29
N TYR A 19 -23.26 -6.52 12.32
CA TYR A 19 -23.72 -7.32 13.45
C TYR A 19 -24.98 -8.13 13.11
N GLU A 20 -25.78 -7.71 12.13
CA GLU A 20 -27.01 -8.41 11.72
C GLU A 20 -26.66 -9.67 10.95
N HIS A 21 -25.68 -9.57 10.05
CA HIS A 21 -25.19 -10.70 9.24
C HIS A 21 -23.95 -11.39 9.84
N GLY A 22 -23.42 -10.88 10.95
CA GLY A 22 -22.25 -11.42 11.63
C GLY A 22 -20.96 -11.35 10.82
N THR A 23 -20.82 -10.39 9.91
CA THR A 23 -19.65 -10.27 9.03
C THR A 23 -18.66 -9.20 9.49
N LEU A 24 -17.39 -9.39 9.12
CA LEU A 24 -16.31 -8.44 9.33
C LEU A 24 -15.57 -8.25 8.01
N ALA A 25 -15.61 -7.03 7.48
CA ALA A 25 -14.87 -6.63 6.30
C ALA A 25 -13.73 -5.69 6.70
N ILE A 26 -12.58 -5.87 6.05
CA ILE A 26 -11.43 -4.98 6.21
C ILE A 26 -11.01 -4.43 4.84
N SER A 27 -10.68 -3.14 4.80
CA SER A 27 -10.34 -2.43 3.57
C SER A 27 -9.11 -1.54 3.79
N GLN A 28 -8.29 -1.36 2.77
CA GLN A 28 -7.19 -0.37 2.75
C GLN A 28 -7.35 0.65 1.62
N GLY A 29 -8.50 0.65 0.94
CA GLY A 29 -8.75 1.50 -0.22
C GLY A 29 -8.54 3.00 0.04
N PRO A 30 -9.08 3.57 1.13
CA PRO A 30 -8.82 4.97 1.48
C PRO A 30 -7.33 5.25 1.71
N TYR A 31 -6.63 4.37 2.40
CA TYR A 31 -5.20 4.55 2.68
C TYR A 31 -4.35 4.46 1.41
N ALA A 32 -4.66 3.55 0.49
CA ALA A 32 -3.99 3.46 -0.80
C ALA A 32 -4.16 4.77 -1.62
N ARG A 33 -5.34 5.39 -1.59
CA ARG A 33 -5.56 6.71 -2.22
C ARG A 33 -4.73 7.82 -1.57
N ASP A 34 -4.69 7.87 -0.24
CA ASP A 34 -3.87 8.84 0.51
C ASP A 34 -2.39 8.73 0.11
N ILE A 35 -1.89 7.50 -0.10
CA ILE A 35 -0.51 7.24 -0.54
C ILE A 35 -0.28 7.73 -1.97
N LEU A 36 -1.17 7.41 -2.91
CA LEU A 36 -1.04 7.87 -4.29
C LEU A 36 -0.98 9.40 -4.37
N GLN A 37 -1.84 10.09 -3.62
CA GLN A 37 -1.80 11.55 -3.53
C GLN A 37 -0.49 12.06 -2.93
N ARG A 38 -0.02 11.47 -1.82
CA ARG A 38 1.23 11.87 -1.15
C ARG A 38 2.44 11.82 -2.07
N TYR A 39 2.49 10.85 -2.97
CA TYR A 39 3.61 10.67 -3.90
C TYR A 39 3.34 11.23 -5.31
N GLY A 40 2.23 11.93 -5.53
CA GLY A 40 1.88 12.53 -6.84
C GLY A 40 1.55 11.49 -7.92
N MET A 41 1.03 10.34 -7.52
CA MET A 41 0.73 9.18 -8.39
C MET A 41 -0.77 8.99 -8.66
N GLU A 42 -1.59 10.00 -8.43
CA GLU A 42 -3.06 9.92 -8.64
C GLU A 42 -3.45 9.59 -10.08
N GLN A 43 -2.61 9.99 -11.05
CA GLN A 43 -2.80 9.76 -12.48
C GLN A 43 -1.95 8.59 -13.01
N ALA A 44 -1.42 7.74 -12.13
CA ALA A 44 -0.66 6.57 -12.55
C ALA A 44 -1.54 5.64 -13.38
N ASN A 45 -1.03 5.14 -14.50
CA ASN A 45 -1.76 4.24 -15.38
C ASN A 45 -1.89 2.84 -14.73
N PRO A 46 -3.10 2.40 -14.34
CA PRO A 46 -3.29 1.07 -13.78
C PRO A 46 -3.23 0.02 -14.90
N VAL A 47 -2.21 -0.84 -14.83
CA VAL A 47 -2.06 -1.99 -15.74
C VAL A 47 -1.90 -3.27 -14.94
N SER A 48 -2.37 -4.40 -15.49
CA SER A 48 -2.29 -5.70 -14.82
C SER A 48 -0.84 -6.17 -14.63
N THR A 49 0.03 -5.87 -15.59
CA THR A 49 1.45 -6.23 -15.55
C THR A 49 2.31 -4.98 -15.82
N PRO A 50 2.75 -4.27 -14.77
CA PRO A 50 3.68 -3.15 -14.93
C PRO A 50 4.96 -3.59 -15.67
N GLY A 51 5.43 -2.79 -16.63
CA GLY A 51 6.67 -3.05 -17.37
C GLY A 51 6.55 -4.03 -18.55
N TYR A 52 5.36 -4.54 -18.86
CA TYR A 52 5.15 -5.34 -20.07
C TYR A 52 5.44 -4.51 -21.33
N GLY A 53 6.43 -4.93 -22.12
CA GLY A 53 6.89 -4.23 -23.33
C GLY A 53 7.81 -3.03 -23.07
N ALA A 54 8.24 -2.80 -21.83
CA ALA A 54 9.24 -1.78 -21.54
C ALA A 54 10.63 -2.26 -22.01
N GLU A 55 11.31 -1.46 -22.84
CA GLU A 55 12.72 -1.67 -23.14
C GLU A 55 13.54 -1.29 -21.91
N LEU A 56 14.10 -2.29 -21.23
CA LEU A 56 15.04 -2.07 -20.14
C LEU A 56 16.41 -1.72 -20.73
N SER A 57 16.99 -0.60 -20.29
CA SER A 57 18.36 -0.27 -20.67
C SER A 57 19.32 -1.31 -20.07
N THR A 58 20.29 -1.75 -20.87
CA THR A 58 21.41 -2.56 -20.41
C THR A 58 22.55 -1.71 -19.85
N GLU A 59 22.44 -0.38 -19.96
CA GLU A 59 23.39 0.54 -19.35
C GLU A 59 23.32 0.39 -17.84
N GLN A 60 24.44 -0.03 -17.25
CA GLN A 60 24.59 0.07 -15.81
C GLN A 60 24.66 1.56 -15.48
N PRO A 61 23.84 2.07 -14.54
CA PRO A 61 24.10 3.37 -13.98
C PRO A 61 25.57 3.36 -13.51
N GLN A 62 26.35 4.35 -13.92
CA GLN A 62 27.64 4.63 -13.27
C GLN A 62 27.40 4.56 -11.76
N ASP A 63 28.31 3.98 -10.95
CA ASP A 63 28.20 3.65 -9.50
C ASP A 63 27.75 4.83 -8.58
N GLN A 64 26.63 5.44 -8.91
CA GLN A 64 26.09 6.63 -8.34
C GLN A 64 25.01 6.14 -7.40
N LEU A 65 25.46 5.91 -6.18
CA LEU A 65 24.58 5.64 -5.07
C LEU A 65 23.53 6.74 -4.99
N LEU A 66 22.28 6.35 -4.76
CA LEU A 66 21.21 7.27 -4.44
C LEU A 66 21.66 8.19 -3.29
N GLY A 67 21.30 9.46 -3.40
CA GLY A 67 21.45 10.38 -2.28
C GLY A 67 20.68 9.87 -1.04
N PRO A 68 21.04 10.33 0.17
CA PRO A 68 20.39 9.90 1.40
C PRO A 68 18.87 10.12 1.37
N GLU A 69 18.40 11.21 0.77
CA GLU A 69 16.98 11.53 0.62
C GLU A 69 16.25 10.55 -0.31
N ASP A 70 16.83 10.26 -1.47
CA ASP A 70 16.25 9.32 -2.44
C ASP A 70 16.20 7.90 -1.88
N LYS A 71 17.26 7.50 -1.16
CA LYS A 71 17.31 6.21 -0.47
C LYS A 71 16.19 6.10 0.57
N GLN A 72 16.00 7.13 1.39
CA GLN A 72 14.94 7.17 2.40
C GLN A 72 13.55 7.13 1.73
N ARG A 73 13.36 7.90 0.65
CA ARG A 73 12.10 7.92 -0.12
C ARG A 73 11.78 6.54 -0.70
N PHE A 74 12.78 5.87 -1.29
CA PHE A 74 12.63 4.53 -1.84
C PHE A 74 12.26 3.51 -0.75
N GLN A 75 12.94 3.53 0.39
CA GLN A 75 12.64 2.66 1.53
C GLN A 75 11.22 2.88 2.06
N ALA A 76 10.79 4.15 2.19
CA ALA A 76 9.45 4.48 2.65
C ALA A 76 8.36 3.95 1.70
N ILE A 77 8.51 4.18 0.39
CA ILE A 77 7.56 3.67 -0.62
C ILE A 77 7.50 2.14 -0.59
N THR A 78 8.67 1.49 -0.55
CA THR A 78 8.76 0.02 -0.50
C THR A 78 8.07 -0.55 0.74
N GLY A 79 8.28 0.05 1.92
CA GLY A 79 7.63 -0.36 3.15
C GLY A 79 6.10 -0.17 3.11
N ILE A 80 5.63 0.93 2.52
CA ILE A 80 4.20 1.19 2.33
C ILE A 80 3.57 0.16 1.39
N LEU A 81 4.20 -0.14 0.26
CA LEU A 81 3.72 -1.15 -0.68
C LEU A 81 3.66 -2.54 -0.04
N LEU A 82 4.66 -2.89 0.75
CA LEU A 82 4.69 -4.14 1.49
C LEU A 82 3.53 -4.23 2.49
N TYR A 83 3.27 -3.15 3.22
CA TYR A 83 2.15 -3.06 4.16
C TYR A 83 0.80 -3.23 3.45
N LEU A 84 0.58 -2.53 2.33
CA LEU A 84 -0.63 -2.66 1.50
C LEU A 84 -0.83 -4.09 0.99
N ALA A 85 0.25 -4.76 0.57
CA ALA A 85 0.19 -6.11 0.04
C ALA A 85 -0.14 -7.18 1.10
N GLN A 86 0.24 -6.95 2.36
CA GLN A 86 0.12 -7.97 3.42
C GLN A 86 -1.13 -7.80 4.28
N CYS A 87 -1.57 -6.57 4.55
CA CYS A 87 -2.53 -6.33 5.64
C CYS A 87 -3.98 -6.71 5.35
N THR A 88 -4.42 -6.69 4.10
CA THR A 88 -5.77 -7.14 3.71
C THR A 88 -5.76 -8.42 2.89
N ARG A 89 -4.59 -9.07 2.74
CA ARG A 89 -4.55 -10.45 2.25
C ARG A 89 -5.17 -11.33 3.31
N GLY A 90 -6.37 -11.86 3.05
CA GLY A 90 -6.93 -12.94 3.84
C GLY A 90 -5.89 -14.07 3.91
N GLY A 91 -5.52 -14.48 5.13
CA GLY A 91 -4.72 -15.69 5.29
C GLY A 91 -5.44 -16.82 4.56
N GLY A 92 -4.78 -17.45 3.60
CA GLY A 92 -5.26 -18.71 3.05
C GLY A 92 -5.28 -19.74 4.19
N GLY A 93 -6.48 -20.19 4.54
CA GLY A 93 -6.79 -21.16 5.60
C GLY A 93 -8.18 -20.79 6.15
N PHE A 94 -9.26 -21.52 5.84
CA PHE A 94 -9.44 -22.96 5.68
C PHE A 94 -10.31 -23.32 4.47
#